data_AF-A0A538KFI3-F1
#
_entry.id   AF-A0A538KFI3-F1
#
_cell.length_a   1.000
_cell.length_b   1.000
_cell.length_c   1.000
_cell.angle_alpha   90.00
_cell.angle_beta   90.00
_cell.angle_gamma   90.00
#
_symmetry.space_group_name_H-M   'P 1'
#
loop_
_entity.id
_entity.type
_entity.pdbx_description
1 polymer ?
#
loop_
_entity_poly.entity_id
_entity_poly.type
_entity_poly.pdbx_seq_one_letter_code
_entity_poly.pdbx_strand_id
1 'polypeptide(L)' 'MRSALVSALAAGCLLSACGGTTTRSASLMLDFTPNAAHAGIYSAVARGYDRQAGIRLRVIPPPSPADSIKLL' A
#
# COMPACT_ATOMS: atom_id res chain seq x y z
N MET A 1 31.41 -19.00 32.48
CA MET A 1 31.44 -17.96 31.40
C MET A 1 30.58 -18.29 30.18
N ARG A 2 29.87 -19.44 30.12
CA ARG A 2 28.96 -19.79 29.00
C ARG A 2 27.51 -19.35 29.20
N SER A 3 27.11 -19.11 30.45
CA SER A 3 25.73 -18.78 30.82
C SER A 3 25.34 -17.31 30.60
N ALA A 4 26.32 -16.43 30.37
CA ALA A 4 26.08 -14.99 30.18
C ALA A 4 25.67 -14.63 28.73
N LEU A 5 25.94 -15.50 27.75
CA LEU A 5 25.59 -15.25 26.35
C LEU A 5 24.12 -15.53 26.02
N VAL A 6 23.42 -16.32 26.85
CA VAL A 6 22.02 -16.69 26.58
C VAL A 6 21.06 -15.54 26.93
N SER A 7 21.40 -14.70 27.92
CA SER A 7 20.53 -13.59 28.36
C SER A 7 20.55 -12.37 27.43
N ALA A 8 21.55 -12.25 26.54
CA ALA A 8 21.64 -11.10 25.62
C ALA A 8 20.70 -11.23 24.41
N LEU A 9 20.28 -12.45 24.06
CA LEU A 9 19.42 -12.67 22.88
C LEU A 9 17.92 -12.43 23.17
N ALA A 10 17.51 -12.52 24.44
CA ALA A 10 16.11 -12.33 24.85
C ALA A 10 15.70 -10.84 24.94
N ALA A 11 16.66 -9.90 24.98
CA ALA A 11 16.37 -8.47 25.11
C ALA A 11 16.08 -7.75 23.78
N GLY A 12 16.29 -8.41 22.63
CA GLY A 12 16.10 -7.80 21.30
C GLY A 12 14.66 -7.79 20.78
N CYS A 13 13.78 -8.62 21.34
CA CYS A 13 12.43 -8.85 20.78
C CYS A 13 11.35 -7.84 21.24
N LEU A 14 11.66 -6.90 22.13
CA LEU A 14 10.65 -6.03 22.74
C LEU A 14 10.46 -4.66 22.04
N LEU A 15 11.28 -4.30 21.04
CA LEU A 15 11.18 -3.00 20.39
C LEU A 15 10.42 -2.97 19.04
N SER A 16 9.93 -4.10 18.53
CA SER A 16 9.31 -4.13 17.19
C SER A 16 7.81 -3.81 17.16
N ALA A 17 7.18 -3.44 18.27
CA ALA A 17 5.72 -3.36 18.37
C ALA A 17 5.10 -1.97 18.18
N CYS A 18 5.87 -0.88 18.09
CA CYS A 18 5.32 0.48 18.02
C CYS A 18 5.72 1.18 16.72
N GLY A 19 5.22 0.67 15.59
CA GLY A 19 5.40 1.27 14.27
C GLY A 19 4.14 1.12 13.42
N GLY A 20 2.96 1.32 14.02
CA GLY A 20 1.69 1.27 13.31
C GLY A 20 1.56 2.48 12.39
N THR A 21 2.15 2.43 11.20
CA THR A 21 1.87 3.41 10.14
C THR A 21 0.39 3.30 9.81
N THR A 22 -0.37 4.34 10.16
CA THR A 22 -1.81 4.39 9.92
C THR A 22 -2.03 4.38 8.40
N THR A 23 -2.37 3.21 7.86
CA THR A 23 -2.59 3.07 6.43
C THR A 23 -3.89 3.77 6.06
N ARG A 24 -3.82 4.79 5.21
CA ARG A 24 -5.00 5.50 4.73
C ARG A 24 -5.65 4.74 3.59
N SER A 25 -6.95 4.52 3.67
CA SER A 25 -7.70 3.94 2.54
C SER A 25 -8.02 5.05 1.53
N ALA A 26 -7.83 4.76 0.25
CA ALA A 26 -8.16 5.66 -0.85
C ALA A 26 -8.78 4.87 -2.00
N SER A 27 -9.71 5.50 -2.73
CA SER A 27 -10.28 4.96 -3.96
C SER A 27 -9.92 5.87 -5.13
N LEU A 28 -9.48 5.26 -6.22
CA LEU A 28 -9.14 5.94 -7.47
C LEU A 28 -10.07 5.42 -8.56
N MET A 29 -11.03 6.25 -8.98
CA MET A 29 -11.77 6.02 -10.21
C MET A 29 -10.86 6.36 -11.39
N LEU A 30 -10.77 5.47 -12.38
CA LEU A 30 -10.03 5.78 -13.61
C LEU A 30 -10.82 6.78 -14.46
N ASP A 31 -10.07 7.60 -15.20
CA ASP A 31 -10.58 8.61 -16.13
C ASP A 31 -10.99 8.00 -17.49
N PHE A 32 -10.72 6.72 -17.72
CA PHE A 32 -11.16 6.02 -18.92
C PHE A 32 -11.29 4.51 -18.69
N THR A 33 -11.79 3.80 -19.69
CA THR A 33 -11.70 2.34 -19.74
C THR A 33 -10.23 1.91 -19.57
N PRO A 34 -9.93 0.90 -18.72
CA PRO A 34 -8.56 0.43 -18.52
C PRO A 34 -7.84 0.14 -19.83
N ASN A 35 -6.62 0.67 -19.95
CA ASN A 35 -5.76 0.53 -21.13
C ASN A 35 -4.29 0.73 -20.71
N ALA A 36 -3.35 0.67 -21.66
CA ALA A 36 -1.92 0.73 -21.41
C ALA A 36 -1.45 1.96 -20.61
N ALA A 37 -2.12 3.12 -20.73
CA ALA A 37 -1.78 4.32 -19.97
C ALA A 37 -1.88 4.10 -18.45
N HIS A 38 -2.76 3.20 -18.01
CA HIS A 38 -2.99 2.88 -16.60
C HIS A 38 -2.01 1.84 -16.04
N ALA A 39 -1.13 1.25 -16.86
CA ALA A 39 -0.26 0.15 -16.44
C ALA A 39 0.61 0.50 -15.22
N GLY A 40 1.05 1.77 -15.11
CA GLY A 40 1.81 2.24 -13.96
C GLY A 40 1.05 2.13 -12.63
N ILE A 41 -0.25 2.47 -12.64
CA ILE A 41 -1.12 2.39 -11.46
C ILE A 41 -1.26 0.93 -11.01
N TYR A 42 -1.61 0.03 -11.94
CA TYR A 42 -1.77 -1.39 -11.64
C TYR A 42 -0.44 -2.04 -11.20
N SER A 43 0.68 -1.67 -11.82
CA SER A 43 2.01 -2.14 -11.43
C SER A 43 2.37 -1.69 -10.01
N ALA A 44 2.09 -0.44 -9.64
CA ALA A 44 2.33 0.08 -8.30
C ALA A 44 1.54 -0.70 -7.24
N VAL A 45 0.25 -0.96 -7.49
CA VAL A 45 -0.59 -1.77 -6.60
C VAL A 45 -0.10 -3.22 -6.52
N ALA A 46 0.21 -3.84 -7.67
CA ALA A 46 0.69 -5.22 -7.73
C ALA A 46 2.03 -5.40 -6.99
N ARG A 47 2.88 -4.38 -6.98
CA ARG A 47 4.17 -4.36 -6.26
C ARG A 47 4.06 -3.86 -4.81
N GLY A 48 2.87 -3.45 -4.38
CA GLY A 48 2.61 -2.96 -3.02
C GLY A 48 3.25 -1.59 -2.73
N TYR A 49 3.52 -0.78 -3.75
CA TYR A 49 4.06 0.57 -3.56
C TYR A 49 3.07 1.52 -2.88
N ASP A 50 1.76 1.32 -3.10
CA ASP A 50 0.71 2.04 -2.35
C ASP A 50 0.84 1.75 -0.85
N ARG A 51 1.00 0.49 -0.46
CA ARG A 51 1.14 0.05 0.93
C ARG A 51 2.41 0.60 1.57
N GLN A 52 3.53 0.61 0.83
CA GLN A 52 4.78 1.22 1.28
C GLN A 52 4.65 2.72 1.49
N ALA A 53 3.82 3.39 0.69
CA ALA A 53 3.47 4.80 0.88
C ALA A 53 2.43 5.04 1.99
N GLY A 54 2.01 4.00 2.73
CA GLY A 54 0.99 4.12 3.77
C GLY A 54 -0.44 4.28 3.23
N ILE A 55 -0.69 3.86 1.99
CA ILE A 55 -1.98 3.91 1.33
C ILE A 55 -2.49 2.48 1.04
N ARG A 56 -3.78 2.23 1.25
CA ARG A 56 -4.47 1.06 0.72
C ARG A 56 -5.34 1.54 -0.43
N LEU A 57 -4.83 1.40 -1.65
CA LEU A 57 -5.47 1.94 -2.84
C LEU A 57 -6.44 0.93 -3.46
N ARG A 58 -7.67 1.36 -3.74
CA ARG A 58 -8.64 0.61 -4.54
C ARG A 58 -8.82 1.29 -5.89
N VAL A 59 -8.43 0.62 -6.97
CA VAL A 59 -8.65 1.09 -8.34
C VAL A 59 -10.06 0.70 -8.79
N ILE A 60 -10.80 1.64 -9.36
CA ILE A 60 -12.20 1.47 -9.77
C ILE A 60 -12.30 1.85 -11.25
N PRO A 61 -12.66 0.91 -12.13
CA PRO A 61 -12.99 1.25 -13.52
C PRO A 61 -14.25 2.14 -13.57
N PRO A 62 -14.34 3.12 -14.48
CA PRO A 62 -15.54 3.91 -14.64
C PRO A 62 -16.69 3.06 -15.21
N PRO A 63 -17.95 3.34 -14.84
CA PRO A 63 -19.11 2.63 -15.36
C PRO A 63 -19.34 2.87 -16.85
N SER A 64 -18.93 4.04 -17.36
CA SER A 64 -18.82 4.32 -18.79
C SER A 64 -17.69 5.32 -19.07
N PRO A 65 -17.14 5.37 -20.30
CA PRO A 65 -16.12 6.36 -20.66
C PRO A 65 -16.56 7.82 -20.45
N ALA A 66 -17.86 8.10 -20.59
CA ALA A 66 -18.41 9.45 -20.45
C ALA A 66 -18.51 9.91 -18.99
N ASP A 67 -18.51 8.98 -18.02
CA ASP A 67 -18.64 9.32 -16.61
C ASP A 67 -17.38 9.94 -16.00
N SER A 68 -16.23 9.77 -16.64
CA SER A 68 -14.96 10.36 -16.22
C SER A 68 -14.95 11.89 -16.29
N ILE A 69 -15.68 12.49 -17.24
CA ILE A 69 -15.82 13.94 -17.37
C ILE A 69 -16.49 14.56 -16.13
N LYS A 70 -17.30 13.78 -15.39
CA LYS A 70 -17.97 14.26 -14.17
C LYS A 70 -17.03 14.42 -12.97
N LEU A 71 -15.75 14.07 -13.12
CA LEU A 71 -14.73 14.14 -12.08
C LEU A 71 -13.75 15.32 -12.23
N LEU A 72 -13.94 16.16 -13.26
CA LEU A 72 -13.17 17.40 -13.53
C LEU A 72 -13.98 18.63 -13.10
#